data_AF-A0A136LKZ3-F1
#
_entry.id   AF-A0A136LKZ3-F1
#
_cell.length_a   1.000
_cell.length_b   1.000
_cell.length_c   1.000
_cell.angle_alpha   90.00
_cell.angle_beta   90.00
_cell.angle_gamma   90.00
#
_symmetry.space_group_name_H-M   'P 1'
#
loop_
_entity.id
_entity.type
_entity.pdbx_description
1 polymer ?
#
loop_
_entity_poly.entity_id
_entity_poly.type
_entity_poly.pdbx_seq_one_letter_code
_entity_poly.pdbx_strand_id
1 'polypeptide(L)'
;MKKLLFSLSFVMLSLQVFACEKCGNYNNDDFQIKKVSVTHAAEIGATIWEITVKGTAGKTTPKPAGQLNGAPVLGYVFPTSLTPTDVGFSNTQGIVALALTSHPDFDDSPLWDENSDGKFDNDGIVWHPHWVILTEDKRVEGGLSVKEFKADDKSVVLPKTAPGMPMFMDSPGYQVITIANTIRVVVPDYRINNKTDFAYDGVTAYMQVSTGDDGGHGGGNKPMLGVYKVYSVASGNLSLPYRVK
;
A
#
# COMPACT_ATOMS: atom_id res chain seq x y z
N MET A 1 15.17 69.31 -7.08
CA MET A 1 15.11 67.93 -7.60
C MET A 1 14.64 67.03 -6.46
N LYS A 2 13.37 66.58 -6.48
CA LYS A 2 12.75 65.80 -5.39
C LYS A 2 13.15 64.32 -5.51
N LYS A 3 13.70 63.74 -4.45
CA LYS A 3 14.01 62.30 -4.37
C LYS A 3 12.73 61.53 -4.04
N LEU A 4 12.34 60.62 -4.93
CA LEU A 4 11.19 59.72 -4.76
C LEU A 4 11.69 58.45 -4.06
N LEU A 5 11.24 58.20 -2.84
CA LEU A 5 11.50 56.97 -2.08
C LEU A 5 10.42 55.94 -2.46
N PHE A 6 10.85 54.83 -3.06
CA PHE A 6 9.99 53.67 -3.31
C PHE A 6 10.08 52.72 -2.12
N SER A 7 9.01 52.58 -1.35
CA SER A 7 8.88 51.58 -0.29
C SER A 7 8.40 50.26 -0.92
N LEU A 8 9.28 49.25 -0.93
CA LEU A 8 8.98 47.91 -1.41
C LEU A 8 8.22 47.15 -0.30
N SER A 9 6.90 46.97 -0.47
CA SER A 9 6.09 46.15 0.44
C SER A 9 6.30 44.68 0.12
N PHE A 10 6.89 43.94 1.06
CA PHE A 10 7.09 42.50 0.97
C PHE A 10 5.78 41.79 1.33
N VAL A 11 5.01 41.37 0.32
CA VAL A 11 3.83 40.53 0.52
C VAL A 11 4.33 39.12 0.82
N MET A 12 4.29 38.73 2.10
CA MET A 12 4.54 37.36 2.52
C MET A 12 3.32 36.52 2.11
N LEU A 13 3.39 35.90 0.94
CA LEU A 13 2.38 34.95 0.47
C LEU A 13 2.58 33.65 1.25
N SER A 14 1.83 33.47 2.33
CA SER A 14 1.77 32.21 3.08
C SER A 14 1.24 31.12 2.14
N LEU A 15 2.12 30.23 1.70
CA LEU A 15 1.74 28.98 1.05
C LEU A 15 0.91 28.17 2.05
N GLN A 16 -0.40 28.18 1.89
CA GLN A 16 -1.28 27.27 2.60
C GLN A 16 -0.97 25.86 2.08
N VAL A 17 -0.34 25.06 2.93
CA VAL A 17 -0.18 23.63 2.73
C VAL A 17 -1.60 23.06 2.72
N PHE A 18 -2.08 22.60 1.57
CA PHE A 18 -3.32 21.84 1.45
C PHE A 18 -3.10 20.46 2.08
N ALA A 19 -3.01 20.41 3.41
CA ALA A 19 -3.25 19.17 4.13
C ALA A 19 -4.63 18.66 3.68
N CYS A 20 -4.68 17.41 3.25
CA CYS A 20 -5.89 16.75 2.78
C CYS A 20 -6.95 16.72 3.89
N GLU A 21 -7.75 17.77 4.01
CA GLU A 21 -8.80 17.94 5.03
C GLU A 21 -9.91 16.88 4.90
N LYS A 22 -9.99 16.22 3.73
CA LYS A 22 -10.91 15.10 3.43
C LYS A 22 -10.32 13.70 3.67
N CYS A 23 -9.04 13.58 3.95
CA CYS A 23 -8.45 12.28 4.27
C CYS A 23 -8.96 11.90 5.67
N GLY A 24 -9.81 10.87 5.75
CA GLY A 24 -10.31 10.38 7.03
C GLY A 24 -9.14 10.21 8.01
N ASN A 25 -9.29 10.71 9.23
CA ASN A 25 -8.25 10.50 10.23
C ASN A 25 -8.32 9.07 10.76
N TYR A 26 -7.65 8.15 10.07
CA TYR A 26 -7.56 6.74 10.47
C TYR A 26 -6.43 6.48 11.46
N ASN A 27 -5.72 7.52 11.95
CA ASN A 27 -4.66 7.36 12.93
C ASN A 27 -5.25 7.04 14.31
N ASN A 28 -5.52 5.77 14.57
CA ASN A 28 -6.07 5.27 15.82
C ASN A 28 -5.31 4.01 16.29
N ASP A 29 -5.75 3.45 17.42
CA ASP A 29 -5.10 2.28 18.05
C ASP A 29 -5.10 1.03 17.14
N ASP A 30 -6.01 0.91 16.19
CA ASP A 30 -6.09 -0.21 15.23
C ASP A 30 -4.93 -0.19 14.21
N PHE A 31 -4.20 0.93 14.12
CA PHE A 31 -3.03 1.10 13.25
C PHE A 31 -1.72 1.30 14.02
N GLN A 32 -1.73 1.30 15.35
CA GLN A 32 -0.49 1.41 16.14
C GLN A 32 0.14 0.02 16.31
N ILE A 33 1.25 -0.25 15.61
CA ILE A 33 1.90 -1.56 15.64
C ILE A 33 2.56 -1.81 17.00
N LYS A 34 2.26 -2.96 17.59
CA LYS A 34 2.97 -3.50 18.78
C LYS A 34 4.02 -4.54 18.43
N LYS A 35 3.75 -5.35 17.40
CA LYS A 35 4.62 -6.44 16.96
C LYS A 35 4.38 -6.72 15.48
N VAL A 36 5.45 -7.07 14.78
CA VAL A 36 5.42 -7.66 13.44
C VAL A 36 6.19 -8.98 13.48
N SER A 37 5.71 -10.00 12.78
CA SER A 37 6.44 -11.26 12.61
C SER A 37 6.11 -11.96 11.31
N VAL A 38 7.13 -12.60 10.73
CA VAL A 38 7.01 -13.58 9.67
C VAL A 38 7.67 -14.87 10.15
N THR A 39 6.92 -15.97 10.10
CA THR A 39 7.40 -17.30 10.54
C THR A 39 7.25 -18.29 9.40
N HIS A 40 8.30 -19.05 9.12
CA HIS A 40 8.24 -20.17 8.19
C HIS A 40 7.65 -21.39 8.89
N ALA A 41 6.61 -21.94 8.29
CA ALA A 41 5.90 -23.13 8.74
C ALA A 41 6.17 -24.26 7.73
N ALA A 42 7.33 -24.92 7.88
CA ALA A 42 7.82 -25.93 6.94
C ALA A 42 6.86 -27.10 6.75
N GLU A 43 6.06 -27.42 7.78
CA GLU A 43 5.07 -28.51 7.77
C GLU A 43 3.89 -28.27 6.82
N ILE A 44 3.61 -27.01 6.48
CA ILE A 44 2.59 -26.62 5.49
C ILE A 44 3.18 -25.95 4.24
N GLY A 45 4.52 -25.84 4.15
CA GLY A 45 5.21 -25.21 3.02
C GLY A 45 4.77 -23.76 2.80
N ALA A 46 4.66 -22.99 3.89
CA ALA A 46 4.19 -21.61 3.83
C ALA A 46 4.88 -20.71 4.87
N THR A 47 4.74 -19.40 4.66
CA THR A 47 5.10 -18.36 5.62
C THR A 47 3.84 -17.73 6.21
N ILE A 48 3.84 -17.51 7.51
CA ILE A 48 2.77 -16.87 8.26
C ILE A 48 3.22 -15.45 8.60
N TRP A 49 2.49 -14.46 8.07
CA TRP A 49 2.79 -13.04 8.24
C TRP A 49 1.78 -12.43 9.16
N GLU A 50 2.22 -11.70 10.19
CA GLU A 50 1.35 -11.18 11.22
C GLU A 50 1.78 -9.78 11.68
N ILE A 51 0.79 -8.89 11.81
CA ILE A 51 0.92 -7.63 12.54
C ILE A 51 -0.04 -7.67 13.73
N THR A 52 0.50 -7.38 14.92
CA THR A 52 -0.27 -7.14 16.14
C THR A 52 -0.33 -5.63 16.40
N VAL A 53 -1.52 -5.10 16.66
CA VAL A 53 -1.75 -3.68 16.94
C VAL A 53 -2.19 -3.41 18.37
N LYS A 54 -2.30 -2.13 18.73
CA LYS A 54 -2.79 -1.71 20.05
C LYS A 54 -4.28 -1.95 20.24
N GLY A 55 -5.07 -1.64 19.21
CA GLY A 55 -6.53 -1.77 19.16
C GLY A 55 -6.99 -3.10 18.55
N THR A 56 -7.98 -3.04 17.66
CA THR A 56 -8.56 -4.21 16.96
C THR A 56 -8.13 -4.20 15.50
N ALA A 57 -7.35 -5.20 15.07
CA ALA A 57 -6.81 -5.22 13.72
C ALA A 57 -7.94 -5.40 12.69
N GLY A 58 -7.89 -4.63 11.61
CA GLY A 58 -8.87 -4.65 10.53
C GLY A 58 -10.25 -4.06 10.85
N LYS A 59 -10.48 -3.59 12.09
CA LYS A 59 -11.77 -2.99 12.47
C LYS A 59 -12.01 -1.64 11.79
N THR A 60 -10.97 -0.81 11.69
CA THR A 60 -11.07 0.48 11.01
C THR A 60 -10.89 0.28 9.50
N THR A 61 -11.95 0.48 8.72
CA THR A 61 -11.94 0.45 7.26
C THR A 61 -12.13 1.87 6.67
N PRO A 62 -11.76 2.09 5.39
CA PRO A 62 -11.88 3.40 4.77
C PRO A 62 -13.36 3.79 4.58
N LYS A 63 -13.64 5.09 4.68
CA LYS A 63 -14.92 5.65 4.21
C LYS A 63 -14.86 5.79 2.69
N PRO A 64 -15.84 5.26 1.93
CA PRO A 64 -15.85 5.36 0.47
C PRO A 64 -15.82 6.81 -0.01
N ALA A 65 -15.06 7.07 -1.08
CA ALA A 65 -15.11 8.30 -1.86
C ALA A 65 -16.27 8.30 -2.87
N GLY A 66 -16.78 7.11 -3.23
CA GLY A 66 -17.82 6.89 -4.24
C GLY A 66 -17.30 6.81 -5.68
N GLN A 67 -15.98 6.82 -5.88
CA GLN A 67 -15.33 6.82 -7.19
C GLN A 67 -13.86 6.40 -7.07
N LEU A 68 -13.28 5.89 -8.16
CA LEU A 68 -11.88 5.46 -8.22
C LEU A 68 -10.88 6.60 -7.98
N ASN A 69 -11.10 7.77 -8.59
CA ASN A 69 -10.21 8.92 -8.39
C ASN A 69 -10.41 9.50 -6.98
N GLY A 70 -9.38 9.42 -6.16
CA GLY A 70 -9.44 9.77 -4.74
C GLY A 70 -9.86 8.61 -3.84
N ALA A 71 -10.03 7.39 -4.36
CA ALA A 71 -10.36 6.21 -3.58
C ALA A 71 -9.34 6.01 -2.44
N PRO A 72 -9.80 5.92 -1.17
CA PRO A 72 -8.94 5.72 -0.04
C PRO A 72 -8.58 4.26 0.13
N VAL A 73 -7.31 4.00 0.43
CA VAL A 73 -6.79 2.65 0.69
C VAL A 73 -6.12 2.66 2.06
N LEU A 74 -6.50 1.74 2.93
CA LEU A 74 -5.79 1.50 4.19
C LEU A 74 -4.95 0.25 4.07
N GLY A 75 -3.76 0.25 4.66
CA GLY A 75 -2.81 -0.87 4.52
C GLY A 75 -2.12 -1.27 5.82
N TYR A 76 -2.06 -2.57 6.06
CA TYR A 76 -1.04 -3.22 6.91
C TYR A 76 0.01 -3.81 5.97
N VAL A 77 1.20 -3.21 5.95
CA VAL A 77 2.21 -3.45 4.93
C VAL A 77 3.45 -4.08 5.55
N PHE A 78 4.01 -5.06 4.86
CA PHE A 78 5.28 -5.70 5.17
C PHE A 78 6.28 -5.40 4.05
N PRO A 79 7.06 -4.31 4.16
CA PRO A 79 8.21 -4.09 3.29
C PRO A 79 9.25 -5.16 3.52
N THR A 80 9.91 -5.63 2.46
CA THR A 80 10.81 -6.78 2.50
C THR A 80 12.11 -6.53 1.76
N SER A 81 13.08 -7.42 1.96
CA SER A 81 14.28 -7.55 1.12
C SER A 81 14.11 -8.57 -0.02
N LEU A 82 12.90 -9.04 -0.32
CA LEU A 82 12.64 -9.90 -1.48
C LEU A 82 12.91 -9.13 -2.78
N THR A 83 13.17 -9.86 -3.86
CA THR A 83 13.30 -9.28 -5.20
C THR A 83 11.99 -9.36 -5.96
N PRO A 84 11.73 -8.48 -6.95
CA PRO A 84 10.48 -8.53 -7.72
C PRO A 84 10.21 -9.91 -8.35
N THR A 85 11.26 -10.59 -8.80
CA THR A 85 11.17 -11.92 -9.39
C THR A 85 10.76 -13.01 -8.40
N ASP A 86 10.99 -12.82 -7.11
CA ASP A 86 10.57 -13.80 -6.10
C ASP A 86 9.04 -13.87 -5.98
N VAL A 87 8.34 -12.76 -6.27
CA VAL A 87 6.87 -12.65 -6.20
C VAL A 87 6.21 -12.65 -7.58
N GLY A 88 6.96 -12.99 -8.63
CA GLY A 88 6.43 -13.16 -10.00
C GLY A 88 6.37 -11.89 -10.85
N PHE A 89 6.93 -10.77 -10.40
CA PHE A 89 7.11 -9.58 -11.25
C PHE A 89 8.36 -9.71 -12.13
N SER A 90 8.38 -9.03 -13.28
CA SER A 90 9.63 -8.78 -14.02
C SER A 90 10.62 -8.00 -13.16
N ASN A 91 11.92 -8.26 -13.36
CA ASN A 91 12.96 -7.57 -12.60
C ASN A 91 12.88 -6.05 -12.75
N THR A 92 12.93 -5.33 -11.63
CA THR A 92 12.84 -3.87 -11.59
C THR A 92 13.39 -3.34 -10.27
N GLN A 93 13.73 -2.05 -10.21
CA GLN A 93 14.14 -1.43 -8.94
C GLN A 93 12.93 -1.06 -8.08
N GLY A 94 13.05 -1.25 -6.78
CA GLY A 94 12.07 -0.85 -5.76
C GLY A 94 12.05 -1.80 -4.58
N ILE A 95 11.18 -1.51 -3.62
CA ILE A 95 10.98 -2.34 -2.42
C ILE A 95 9.79 -3.26 -2.67
N VAL A 96 10.00 -4.57 -2.58
CA VAL A 96 8.91 -5.54 -2.60
C VAL A 96 8.18 -5.49 -1.26
N ALA A 97 6.87 -5.27 -1.29
CA ALA A 97 6.04 -5.28 -0.09
C ALA A 97 4.81 -6.15 -0.27
N LEU A 98 4.46 -6.89 0.79
CA LEU A 98 3.13 -7.49 0.94
C LEU A 98 2.24 -6.48 1.64
N ALA A 99 1.14 -6.07 1.02
CA ALA A 99 0.18 -5.15 1.60
C ALA A 99 -1.15 -5.84 1.83
N LEU A 100 -1.64 -5.86 3.06
CA LEU A 100 -3.02 -6.25 3.36
C LEU A 100 -3.85 -4.98 3.34
N THR A 101 -4.73 -4.83 2.35
CA THR A 101 -5.43 -3.57 2.10
C THR A 101 -6.94 -3.71 2.17
N SER A 102 -7.60 -2.56 2.35
CA SER A 102 -9.04 -2.38 2.29
C SER A 102 -9.30 -1.08 1.53
N HIS A 103 -10.14 -1.13 0.51
CA HIS A 103 -10.51 -0.04 -0.39
C HIS A 103 -11.93 -0.23 -0.98
N PRO A 104 -12.96 0.45 -0.46
CA PRO A 104 -14.35 0.16 -0.82
C PRO A 104 -14.79 0.67 -2.21
N ASP A 105 -13.96 1.42 -2.91
CA ASP A 105 -14.38 2.15 -4.13
C ASP A 105 -14.00 1.46 -5.45
N PHE A 106 -13.28 0.34 -5.38
CA PHE A 106 -12.94 -0.47 -6.54
C PHE A 106 -12.63 -1.90 -6.09
N ASP A 107 -12.86 -2.82 -7.02
CA ASP A 107 -12.51 -4.22 -6.87
C ASP A 107 -11.32 -4.52 -7.79
N ASP A 108 -10.22 -4.96 -7.20
CA ASP A 108 -8.99 -5.31 -7.89
C ASP A 108 -8.59 -6.78 -7.63
N SER A 109 -9.55 -7.57 -7.15
CA SER A 109 -9.43 -8.99 -6.87
C SER A 109 -10.58 -9.82 -7.46
N PRO A 110 -11.09 -9.52 -8.68
CA PRO A 110 -12.37 -10.05 -9.20
C PRO A 110 -12.40 -11.56 -9.50
N LEU A 111 -11.28 -12.26 -9.25
CA LEU A 111 -11.19 -13.72 -9.32
C LEU A 111 -11.62 -14.39 -8.00
N TRP A 112 -11.72 -13.63 -6.92
CA TRP A 112 -11.96 -14.09 -5.57
C TRP A 112 -13.27 -13.50 -5.05
N ASP A 113 -13.96 -14.28 -4.22
CA ASP A 113 -15.14 -13.88 -3.46
C ASP A 113 -14.69 -13.89 -1.99
N GLU A 114 -14.10 -12.78 -1.55
CA GLU A 114 -13.44 -12.67 -0.26
C GLU A 114 -14.41 -12.79 0.92
N ASN A 115 -15.70 -12.54 0.71
CA ASN A 115 -16.73 -12.64 1.74
C ASN A 115 -17.65 -13.88 1.62
N SER A 116 -17.52 -14.64 0.53
CA SER A 116 -18.32 -15.84 0.22
C SER A 116 -19.83 -15.59 0.00
N ASP A 117 -20.22 -14.41 -0.50
CA ASP A 117 -21.61 -14.04 -0.79
C ASP A 117 -22.05 -14.37 -2.23
N GLY A 118 -21.12 -14.82 -3.08
CA GLY A 118 -21.33 -15.19 -4.47
C GLY A 118 -21.23 -14.02 -5.46
N LYS A 119 -20.86 -12.82 -5.02
CA LYS A 119 -20.56 -11.65 -5.85
C LYS A 119 -19.08 -11.31 -5.72
N PHE A 120 -18.42 -11.18 -6.87
CA PHE A 120 -16.96 -11.03 -6.97
C PHE A 120 -16.55 -9.58 -7.28
N ASP A 121 -17.50 -8.64 -7.23
CA ASP A 121 -17.30 -7.25 -7.65
C ASP A 121 -17.64 -6.24 -6.54
N ASN A 122 -17.79 -6.71 -5.29
CA ASN A 122 -18.17 -5.93 -4.12
C ASN A 122 -17.26 -6.14 -2.90
N ASP A 123 -16.07 -6.70 -3.09
CA ASP A 123 -15.22 -7.16 -1.99
C ASP A 123 -14.10 -6.21 -1.59
N GLY A 124 -13.95 -5.08 -2.28
CA GLY A 124 -12.87 -4.11 -1.99
C GLY A 124 -12.79 -3.65 -0.53
N ILE A 125 -13.89 -3.63 0.24
CA ILE A 125 -13.85 -3.29 1.67
C ILE A 125 -13.29 -4.41 2.57
N VAL A 126 -13.38 -5.67 2.13
CA VAL A 126 -12.84 -6.84 2.82
C VAL A 126 -11.32 -6.77 2.75
N TRP A 127 -10.63 -7.11 3.84
CA TRP A 127 -9.17 -7.07 3.83
C TRP A 127 -8.61 -8.18 2.93
N HIS A 128 -7.76 -7.81 1.97
CA HIS A 128 -7.15 -8.75 1.04
C HIS A 128 -5.70 -8.34 0.71
N PRO A 129 -4.88 -9.27 0.20
CA PRO A 129 -3.45 -9.03 0.05
C PRO A 129 -3.08 -8.54 -1.36
N HIS A 130 -1.99 -7.79 -1.44
CA HIS A 130 -1.30 -7.49 -2.69
C HIS A 130 0.20 -7.63 -2.54
N TRP A 131 0.86 -8.07 -3.61
CA TRP A 131 2.27 -7.75 -3.80
C TRP A 131 2.38 -6.45 -4.56
N VAL A 132 3.27 -5.57 -4.12
CA VAL A 132 3.57 -4.32 -4.81
C VAL A 132 5.07 -4.05 -4.86
N ILE A 133 5.49 -3.26 -5.84
CA ILE A 133 6.81 -2.62 -5.85
C ILE A 133 6.67 -1.16 -5.45
N LEU A 134 7.22 -0.77 -4.30
CA LEU A 134 7.26 0.61 -3.84
C LEU A 134 8.50 1.33 -4.36
N THR A 135 8.33 2.60 -4.73
CA THR A 135 9.43 3.50 -5.12
C THR A 135 9.27 4.85 -4.44
N GLU A 136 10.38 5.59 -4.31
CA GLU A 136 10.36 6.94 -3.74
C GLU A 136 9.53 7.88 -4.63
N ASP A 137 8.67 8.67 -4.00
CA ASP A 137 7.80 9.58 -4.70
C ASP A 137 7.53 10.87 -3.90
N LYS A 138 8.11 11.97 -4.38
CA LYS A 138 8.01 13.29 -3.73
C LYS A 138 6.68 13.99 -3.99
N ARG A 139 5.79 13.42 -4.81
CA ARG A 139 4.45 13.96 -5.09
C ARG A 139 3.50 13.78 -3.91
N VAL A 140 3.82 12.90 -2.96
CA VAL A 140 2.98 12.56 -1.80
C VAL A 140 3.76 12.68 -0.50
N GLU A 141 3.08 13.08 0.57
CA GLU A 141 3.72 13.36 1.87
C GLU A 141 4.36 12.12 2.50
N GLY A 142 3.82 10.93 2.26
CA GLY A 142 4.40 9.67 2.74
C GLY A 142 5.66 9.23 1.97
N GLY A 143 6.02 9.93 0.89
CA GLY A 143 7.30 9.75 0.18
C GLY A 143 7.43 8.48 -0.65
N LEU A 144 6.38 7.66 -0.77
CA LEU A 144 6.39 6.40 -1.52
C LEU A 144 5.13 6.27 -2.39
N SER A 145 5.24 5.55 -3.50
CA SER A 145 4.12 5.13 -4.34
C SER A 145 4.34 3.74 -4.92
N VAL A 146 3.27 3.09 -5.40
CA VAL A 146 3.41 1.87 -6.19
C VAL A 146 3.97 2.24 -7.56
N LYS A 147 5.01 1.51 -7.97
CA LYS A 147 5.75 1.79 -9.19
C LYS A 147 4.87 1.63 -10.42
N GLU A 148 4.67 2.72 -11.13
CA GLU A 148 3.93 2.78 -12.39
C GLU A 148 4.81 2.31 -13.56
N PHE A 149 4.19 1.85 -14.64
CA PHE A 149 4.85 1.57 -15.92
C PHE A 149 3.97 2.03 -17.09
N LYS A 150 4.52 2.07 -18.30
CA LYS A 150 3.71 2.43 -19.48
C LYS A 150 2.82 1.24 -19.86
N ALA A 151 1.52 1.46 -20.04
CA ALA A 151 0.57 0.39 -20.33
C ALA A 151 0.92 -0.47 -21.56
N ASP A 152 1.67 0.07 -22.54
CA ASP A 152 2.13 -0.63 -23.74
C ASP A 152 3.52 -1.28 -23.61
N ASP A 153 4.16 -1.21 -22.44
CA ASP A 153 5.47 -1.81 -22.16
C ASP A 153 5.37 -3.34 -22.03
N LYS A 154 5.69 -4.02 -23.13
CA LYS A 154 5.68 -5.49 -23.21
C LYS A 154 6.80 -6.18 -22.43
N SER A 155 7.77 -5.44 -21.89
CA SER A 155 8.84 -6.00 -21.07
C SER A 155 8.40 -6.27 -19.63
N VAL A 156 7.30 -5.63 -19.20
CA VAL A 156 6.73 -5.82 -17.87
C VAL A 156 5.98 -7.15 -17.82
N VAL A 157 6.33 -7.96 -16.83
CA VAL A 157 5.64 -9.20 -16.50
C VAL A 157 5.02 -9.03 -15.13
N LEU A 158 3.72 -9.25 -15.04
CA LEU A 158 2.98 -9.30 -13.78
C LEU A 158 2.46 -10.73 -13.55
N PRO A 159 2.17 -11.12 -12.30
CA PRO A 159 1.42 -12.32 -12.02
C PRO A 159 0.05 -12.31 -12.71
N LYS A 160 -0.49 -13.51 -12.96
CA LYS A 160 -1.80 -13.68 -13.63
C LYS A 160 -2.98 -13.10 -12.86
N THR A 161 -2.77 -12.81 -11.59
CA THR A 161 -3.72 -12.27 -10.63
C THR A 161 -3.62 -10.74 -10.52
N ALA A 162 -2.86 -10.07 -11.40
CA ALA A 162 -2.80 -8.61 -11.46
C ALA A 162 -4.10 -8.00 -12.03
N PRO A 163 -4.60 -6.88 -11.48
CA PRO A 163 -5.90 -6.29 -11.84
C PRO A 163 -5.89 -5.42 -13.10
N GLY A 164 -4.80 -5.41 -13.88
CA GLY A 164 -4.74 -4.69 -15.16
C GLY A 164 -4.49 -3.18 -15.07
N MET A 165 -4.21 -2.64 -13.88
CA MET A 165 -3.71 -1.27 -13.73
C MET A 165 -2.22 -1.20 -14.13
N PRO A 166 -1.74 -0.12 -14.82
CA PRO A 166 -0.36 -0.02 -15.28
C PRO A 166 0.61 0.36 -14.14
N MET A 167 0.65 -0.49 -13.10
CA MET A 167 1.55 -0.41 -11.97
C MET A 167 1.91 -1.82 -11.48
N PHE A 168 3.07 -1.97 -10.83
CA PHE A 168 3.53 -3.26 -10.30
C PHE A 168 2.70 -3.66 -9.08
N MET A 169 1.58 -4.36 -9.34
CA MET A 169 0.65 -4.88 -8.36
C MET A 169 0.14 -6.27 -8.75
N ASP A 170 -0.01 -7.14 -7.77
CA ASP A 170 -0.63 -8.46 -7.85
C ASP A 170 -1.70 -8.57 -6.77
N SER A 171 -2.85 -9.20 -7.05
CA SER A 171 -3.94 -9.43 -6.10
C SER A 171 -4.21 -10.93 -5.87
N PRO A 172 -3.32 -11.64 -5.15
CA PRO A 172 -3.46 -13.06 -4.91
C PRO A 172 -4.61 -13.37 -3.93
N GLY A 173 -5.30 -14.49 -4.11
CA GLY A 173 -6.40 -14.91 -3.23
C GLY A 173 -5.95 -15.54 -1.91
N TYR A 174 -4.98 -14.95 -1.20
CA TYR A 174 -4.62 -15.44 0.13
C TYR A 174 -5.61 -14.91 1.16
N GLN A 175 -6.12 -15.81 2.01
CA GLN A 175 -7.05 -15.43 3.05
C GLN A 175 -6.38 -14.52 4.09
N VAL A 176 -6.99 -13.36 4.33
CA VAL A 176 -6.64 -12.47 5.44
C VAL A 176 -7.51 -12.78 6.63
N ILE A 177 -6.89 -12.95 7.79
CA ILE A 177 -7.54 -13.36 9.03
C ILE A 177 -7.33 -12.24 10.05
N THR A 178 -8.44 -11.69 10.57
CA THR A 178 -8.41 -10.72 11.67
C THR A 178 -9.00 -11.34 12.92
N ILE A 179 -8.22 -11.40 14.00
CA ILE A 179 -8.66 -11.90 15.30
C ILE A 179 -8.15 -10.95 16.38
N ALA A 180 -9.08 -10.34 17.11
CA ALA A 180 -8.79 -9.36 18.15
C ALA A 180 -7.83 -8.27 17.64
N ASN A 181 -6.60 -8.24 18.13
CA ASN A 181 -5.59 -7.25 17.77
C ASN A 181 -4.58 -7.73 16.73
N THR A 182 -4.86 -8.82 16.02
CA THR A 182 -3.96 -9.42 15.02
C THR A 182 -4.60 -9.45 13.64
N ILE A 183 -3.83 -9.10 12.62
CA ILE A 183 -4.13 -9.36 11.21
C ILE A 183 -3.04 -10.28 10.66
N ARG A 184 -3.45 -11.33 9.95
CA ARG A 184 -2.58 -12.41 9.51
C ARG A 184 -2.91 -12.83 8.08
N VAL A 185 -1.89 -13.25 7.36
CA VAL A 185 -2.02 -13.93 6.06
C VAL A 185 -1.05 -15.11 6.00
N VAL A 186 -1.43 -16.17 5.29
CA VAL A 186 -0.57 -17.32 5.01
C VAL A 186 -0.19 -17.29 3.54
N VAL A 187 1.11 -17.25 3.26
CA VAL A 187 1.65 -17.19 1.90
C VAL A 187 2.38 -18.51 1.62
N PRO A 188 1.92 -19.32 0.64
CA PRO A 188 2.64 -20.53 0.24
C PRO A 188 4.06 -20.22 -0.24
N ASP A 189 5.05 -21.03 0.15
CA ASP A 189 6.47 -20.75 -0.12
C ASP A 189 6.75 -20.61 -1.62
N TYR A 190 6.09 -21.41 -2.46
CA TYR A 190 6.26 -21.35 -3.91
C TYR A 190 5.80 -20.01 -4.52
N ARG A 191 4.96 -19.25 -3.82
CA ARG A 191 4.51 -17.91 -4.25
C ARG A 191 5.51 -16.81 -3.97
N ILE A 192 6.54 -17.11 -3.18
CA ILE A 192 7.71 -16.25 -2.93
C ILE A 192 8.99 -16.95 -3.39
N ASN A 193 8.90 -17.78 -4.45
CA ASN A 193 10.03 -18.52 -5.03
C ASN A 193 10.83 -19.34 -3.99
N ASN A 194 10.12 -19.90 -3.00
CA ASN A 194 10.65 -20.66 -1.87
C ASN A 194 11.69 -19.89 -1.03
N LYS A 195 11.63 -18.55 -1.04
CA LYS A 195 12.48 -17.72 -0.19
C LYS A 195 11.98 -17.76 1.25
N THR A 196 12.80 -18.31 2.14
CA THR A 196 12.50 -18.39 3.58
C THR A 196 13.47 -17.59 4.44
N ASP A 197 14.48 -16.95 3.84
CA ASP A 197 15.38 -15.99 4.49
C ASP A 197 15.32 -14.65 3.76
N PHE A 198 14.64 -13.69 4.40
CA PHE A 198 14.61 -12.30 3.98
C PHE A 198 14.40 -11.40 5.20
N ALA A 199 14.76 -10.13 5.04
CA ALA A 199 14.49 -9.10 6.02
C ALA A 199 13.12 -8.47 5.76
N TYR A 200 12.46 -7.99 6.82
CA TYR A 200 11.19 -7.27 6.70
C TYR A 200 11.01 -6.23 7.80
N ASP A 201 9.95 -5.43 7.65
CA ASP A 201 9.40 -4.53 8.66
C ASP A 201 7.88 -4.59 8.67
N GLY A 202 7.25 -3.82 9.56
CA GLY A 202 5.79 -3.61 9.58
C GLY A 202 5.45 -2.14 9.49
N VAL A 203 4.52 -1.79 8.61
CA VAL A 203 4.06 -0.42 8.41
C VAL A 203 2.54 -0.40 8.37
N THR A 204 1.93 0.63 8.95
CA THR A 204 0.53 0.95 8.72
C THR A 204 0.43 2.28 8.01
N ALA A 205 -0.41 2.37 6.99
CA ALA A 205 -0.47 3.54 6.14
C ALA A 205 -1.87 3.83 5.60
N TYR A 206 -2.07 5.09 5.27
CA TYR A 206 -3.11 5.56 4.39
C TYR A 206 -2.52 5.89 3.03
N MET A 207 -3.14 5.32 2.02
CA MET A 207 -2.84 5.48 0.61
C MET A 207 -4.08 6.00 -0.12
N GLN A 208 -3.89 6.52 -1.32
CA GLN A 208 -5.00 7.01 -2.13
C GLN A 208 -4.70 6.79 -3.61
N VAL A 209 -5.74 6.39 -4.35
CA VAL A 209 -5.70 6.26 -5.80
C VAL A 209 -5.91 7.62 -6.46
N SER A 210 -5.17 7.89 -7.53
CA SER A 210 -5.35 9.07 -8.38
C SER A 210 -5.30 8.65 -9.84
N THR A 211 -6.35 8.95 -10.61
CA THR A 211 -6.40 8.61 -12.05
C THR A 211 -6.00 9.77 -12.97
N GLY A 212 -5.40 10.83 -12.40
CA GLY A 212 -5.12 12.05 -13.15
C GLY A 212 -6.39 12.84 -13.51
N ASP A 213 -6.20 14.01 -14.11
CA ASP A 213 -7.29 14.92 -14.51
C ASP A 213 -7.98 14.47 -15.83
N ASP A 214 -7.33 13.61 -16.61
CA ASP A 214 -7.80 13.09 -17.90
C ASP A 214 -8.25 11.61 -17.85
N GLY A 215 -8.23 10.99 -16.66
CA GLY A 215 -8.57 9.57 -16.49
C GLY A 215 -7.50 8.61 -17.05
N GLY A 216 -6.37 9.13 -17.53
CA GLY A 216 -5.22 8.35 -17.93
C GLY A 216 -4.53 7.81 -16.68
N HIS A 217 -4.47 6.49 -16.54
CA HIS A 217 -3.77 5.81 -15.45
C HIS A 217 -2.28 6.23 -15.43
N GLY A 218 -1.96 7.25 -14.62
CA GLY A 218 -0.61 7.74 -14.35
C GLY A 218 -0.21 8.98 -15.16
N GLY A 219 0.66 9.82 -14.56
CA GLY A 219 1.29 10.95 -15.27
C GLY A 219 0.89 12.37 -14.87
N GLY A 220 0.34 12.57 -13.67
CA GLY A 220 0.00 13.91 -13.14
C GLY A 220 0.85 14.34 -11.94
N ASN A 221 0.34 15.36 -11.23
CA ASN A 221 0.92 15.87 -9.97
C ASN A 221 0.83 14.87 -8.80
N LYS A 222 0.22 13.69 -9.01
CA LYS A 222 0.06 12.62 -8.03
C LYS A 222 0.35 11.26 -8.69
N PRO A 223 0.90 10.29 -7.96
CA PRO A 223 1.02 8.90 -8.41
C PRO A 223 -0.35 8.22 -8.52
N MET A 224 -0.44 7.17 -9.34
CA MET A 224 -1.63 6.33 -9.42
C MET A 224 -2.07 5.76 -8.08
N LEU A 225 -1.13 5.24 -7.27
CA LEU A 225 -1.38 4.83 -5.89
C LEU A 225 -0.23 5.31 -5.01
N GLY A 226 -0.50 6.37 -4.22
CA GLY A 226 0.50 7.02 -3.37
C GLY A 226 0.29 6.75 -1.89
N VAL A 227 1.38 6.70 -1.13
CA VAL A 227 1.39 6.70 0.34
C VAL A 227 1.28 8.16 0.80
N TYR A 228 0.14 8.51 1.39
CA TYR A 228 -0.11 9.87 1.87
C TYR A 228 0.22 10.03 3.35
N LYS A 229 0.04 8.98 4.16
CA LYS A 229 0.36 9.05 5.59
C LYS A 229 0.83 7.70 6.11
N VAL A 230 1.94 7.70 6.83
CA VAL A 230 2.40 6.55 7.62
C VAL A 230 1.92 6.75 9.06
N TYR A 231 1.23 5.77 9.62
CA TYR A 231 0.70 5.82 10.97
C TYR A 231 1.65 5.21 11.99
N SER A 232 2.25 4.06 11.66
CA SER A 232 3.18 3.35 12.53
C SER A 232 4.21 2.60 11.69
N VAL A 233 5.42 2.51 12.20
CA VAL A 233 6.51 1.67 11.66
C VAL A 233 7.05 0.83 12.81
N ALA A 234 7.13 -0.49 12.64
CA ALA A 234 7.49 -1.39 13.74
C ALA A 234 8.92 -1.14 14.23
N SER A 235 9.86 -0.93 13.32
CA SER A 235 11.23 -0.52 13.66
C SER A 235 11.40 0.95 14.04
N GLY A 236 10.38 1.78 13.80
CA GLY A 236 10.43 3.24 13.95
C GLY A 236 11.14 4.00 12.82
N ASN A 237 11.94 3.35 11.97
CA ASN A 237 12.73 4.02 10.92
C ASN A 237 12.76 3.29 9.56
N LEU A 238 12.02 2.19 9.44
CA LEU A 238 11.92 1.36 8.23
C LEU A 238 13.24 0.71 7.79
N SER A 239 14.14 0.42 8.73
CA SER A 239 15.45 -0.20 8.44
C SER A 239 15.39 -1.69 8.09
N LEU A 240 14.20 -2.30 8.05
CA LEU A 240 13.99 -3.74 7.83
C LEU A 240 14.79 -4.63 8.83
N PRO A 241 14.72 -4.40 10.15
CA PRO A 241 15.59 -5.08 11.10
C PRO A 241 15.15 -6.53 11.40
N TYR A 242 13.93 -6.92 11.02
CA TYR A 242 13.37 -8.22 11.37
C TYR A 242 13.73 -9.28 10.34
N ARG A 243 13.75 -10.54 10.78
CA ARG A 243 14.06 -11.72 9.97
C ARG A 243 12.99 -12.78 10.12
N VAL A 244 12.81 -13.58 9.07
CA VAL A 244 11.93 -14.75 9.09
C VAL A 244 12.44 -15.71 10.16
N LYS A 245 11.51 -16.29 10.94
CA LYS A 245 11.80 -17.24 12.01
C LYS A 245 11.37 -18.64 11.64
#